data_AF-A0A5P0YPX3-F1
#
_entry.id   AF-A0A5P0YPX3-F1
#
_cell.length_a   1.000
_cell.length_b   1.000
_cell.length_c   1.000
_cell.angle_alpha   90.00
_cell.angle_beta   90.00
_cell.angle_gamma   90.00
#
_symmetry.space_group_name_H-M   'P 1'
#
loop_
_entity.id
_entity.type
_entity.pdbx_description
1 polymer ?
#
loop_
_entity_poly.entity_id
_entity_poly.type
_entity_poly.pdbx_seq_one_letter_code
_entity_poly.pdbx_strand_id
1 'polypeptide(L)'
;MSVRRQELFEAVEESTHRLLATADRFADGDLAGLSLVPPWTRGHVLSHLARAAESCCRLLHWARTGEPNPTGRWRADVERLPGRAARLVDRADRR
;
A
#
# COMPACT_ATOMS: atom_id res chain seq x y z
N MET A 1 -20.97 -17.98 -8.19
CA MET A 1 -21.40 -16.64 -7.74
C MET A 1 -20.66 -15.61 -8.57
N SER A 2 -21.34 -14.85 -9.42
CA SER A 2 -20.72 -13.77 -10.21
C SER A 2 -20.67 -12.53 -9.34
N VAL A 3 -19.48 -12.14 -8.88
CA VAL A 3 -19.29 -10.87 -8.15
C VAL A 3 -19.24 -9.75 -9.17
N ARG A 4 -20.06 -8.71 -8.97
CA ARG A 4 -20.02 -7.55 -9.88
C ARG A 4 -18.75 -6.75 -9.60
N ARG A 5 -18.11 -6.24 -10.65
CA ARG A 5 -16.90 -5.39 -10.54
C ARG A 5 -17.07 -4.23 -9.55
N GLN A 6 -18.27 -3.67 -9.44
CA GLN A 6 -18.60 -2.62 -8.47
C GLN A 6 -18.46 -3.11 -7.01
N GLU A 7 -18.96 -4.31 -6.71
CA GLU A 7 -18.86 -4.93 -5.38
C GLU A 7 -17.40 -5.21 -5.00
N LEU A 8 -16.55 -5.55 -5.99
CA LEU A 8 -15.10 -5.69 -5.76
C LEU A 8 -14.45 -4.37 -5.36
N PHE A 9 -14.78 -3.27 -6.02
CA PHE A 9 -14.22 -1.96 -5.67
C PHE A 9 -14.68 -1.50 -4.28
N GLU A 10 -15.95 -1.68 -3.95
CA GLU A 10 -16.49 -1.36 -2.62
C GLU A 10 -15.80 -2.19 -1.53
N ALA A 11 -15.59 -3.50 -1.75
CA ALA A 11 -14.91 -4.36 -0.80
C ALA A 11 -13.43 -3.96 -0.57
N VAL A 12 -12.74 -3.52 -1.63
CA VAL A 12 -11.36 -3.02 -1.55
C VAL A 12 -11.31 -1.70 -0.79
N GLU A 13 -12.24 -0.79 -1.05
CA GLU A 13 -12.34 0.50 -0.35
C GLU A 13 -12.60 0.30 1.15
N GLU A 14 -13.58 -0.53 1.50
CA GLU A 14 -13.91 -0.84 2.90
C GLU A 14 -12.72 -1.49 3.62
N SER A 15 -12.05 -2.44 2.97
CA SER A 15 -10.85 -3.09 3.52
C SER A 15 -9.70 -2.11 3.71
N THR A 16 -9.54 -1.16 2.78
CA THR A 16 -8.55 -0.09 2.85
C THR A 16 -8.85 0.85 4.03
N HIS A 17 -10.10 1.24 4.22
CA HIS A 17 -10.50 2.06 5.38
C HIS A 17 -10.24 1.36 6.72
N ARG A 18 -10.57 0.06 6.84
CA ARG A 18 -10.26 -0.71 8.05
C ARG A 18 -8.75 -0.82 8.31
N LEU A 19 -7.97 -1.03 7.25
CA LEU A 19 -6.51 -1.08 7.33
C LEU A 19 -5.94 0.25 7.84
N LEU A 20 -6.34 1.38 7.22
CA LEU A 20 -5.86 2.71 7.60
C LEU A 20 -6.28 3.08 9.03
N ALA A 21 -7.54 2.83 9.40
CA ALA A 21 -8.03 3.07 10.76
C ALA A 21 -7.32 2.23 11.82
N THR A 22 -6.77 1.06 11.45
CA THR A 22 -5.93 0.24 12.33
C THR A 22 -4.51 0.80 12.40
N ALA A 23 -3.91 1.13 11.24
CA ALA A 23 -2.56 1.66 11.16
C ALA A 23 -2.41 3.00 11.89
N ASP A 24 -3.44 3.85 11.85
CA ASP A 24 -3.47 5.15 12.54
C ASP A 24 -3.40 5.04 14.07
N ARG A 25 -3.63 3.85 14.63
CA ARG A 25 -3.53 3.59 16.08
C ARG A 25 -2.10 3.29 16.53
N PHE A 26 -1.19 3.01 15.60
CA PHE A 26 0.19 2.66 15.93
C PHE A 26 1.05 3.91 16.12
N ALA A 27 1.79 3.96 17.22
CA ALA A 27 2.95 4.82 17.37
C ALA A 27 4.17 4.21 16.66
N ASP A 28 5.22 5.01 16.43
CA ASP A 28 6.46 4.57 15.76
C ASP A 28 7.07 3.31 16.41
N GLY A 29 6.98 3.18 17.74
CA GLY A 29 7.47 2.01 18.48
C GLY A 29 6.68 0.72 18.22
N ASP A 30 5.38 0.82 17.94
CA ASP A 30 4.51 -0.34 17.71
C ASP A 30 4.84 -1.05 16.39
N LEU A 31 5.39 -0.31 15.43
CA LEU A 31 5.74 -0.82 14.10
C LEU A 31 6.89 -1.84 14.16
N ALA A 32 7.74 -1.78 15.19
CA ALA A 32 8.83 -2.73 15.39
C ALA A 32 8.35 -4.08 15.98
N GLY A 33 7.13 -4.14 16.52
CA GLY A 33 6.56 -5.37 17.07
C GLY A 33 6.22 -6.40 16.00
N LEU A 34 6.23 -7.69 16.37
CA LEU A 34 5.85 -8.79 15.48
C LEU A 34 4.39 -8.66 15.01
N SER A 35 4.18 -9.02 13.75
CA SER A 35 2.86 -9.20 13.18
C SER A 35 2.34 -10.63 13.39
N LEU A 36 1.13 -10.91 12.89
CA LEU A 36 0.57 -12.26 12.84
C LEU A 36 1.17 -13.12 11.72
N VAL A 37 2.10 -12.58 10.93
CA VAL A 37 2.81 -13.28 9.86
C VAL A 37 4.30 -13.31 10.22
N PRO A 38 4.76 -14.30 11.01
CA PRO A 38 6.18 -14.42 11.30
C PRO A 38 7.02 -14.66 10.02
N PRO A 39 8.23 -14.08 9.89
CA PRO A 39 8.95 -13.27 10.89
C PRO A 39 8.69 -11.75 10.78
N TRP A 40 7.61 -11.31 10.12
CA TRP A 40 7.42 -9.91 9.78
C TRP A 40 6.96 -9.08 10.97
N THR A 41 7.52 -7.87 11.08
CA THR A 41 7.00 -6.84 11.97
C THR A 41 5.77 -6.19 11.35
N ARG A 42 5.01 -5.42 12.14
CA ARG A 42 3.89 -4.62 11.61
C ARG A 42 4.38 -3.61 10.56
N GLY A 43 5.56 -3.02 10.76
CA GLY A 43 6.23 -2.17 9.78
C GLY A 43 6.47 -2.88 8.46
N HIS A 44 6.99 -4.12 8.47
CA HIS A 44 7.19 -4.91 7.24
C HIS A 44 5.87 -5.16 6.49
N VAL A 45 4.80 -5.52 7.21
CA VAL A 45 3.48 -5.74 6.60
C VAL A 45 2.97 -4.45 5.93
N LEU A 46 2.98 -3.32 6.63
CA LEU A 46 2.46 -2.06 6.10
C LEU A 46 3.25 -1.59 4.87
N SER A 47 4.57 -1.71 4.91
CA SER A 47 5.40 -1.33 3.76
C SER A 47 5.22 -2.27 2.59
N HIS A 48 5.05 -3.58 2.83
CA HIS A 48 4.71 -4.52 1.77
C HIS A 48 3.37 -4.17 1.11
N LEU A 49 2.33 -3.87 1.91
CA LEU A 49 1.02 -3.46 1.39
C LEU A 49 1.10 -2.18 0.56
N ALA A 50 1.86 -1.18 1.01
CA ALA A 50 2.05 0.06 0.26
C ALA A 50 2.72 -0.20 -1.10
N ARG A 51 3.78 -1.02 -1.14
CA ARG A 51 4.47 -1.41 -2.37
C ARG A 51 3.58 -2.25 -3.30
N ALA A 52 2.75 -3.12 -2.75
CA ALA A 52 1.79 -3.90 -3.52
C ALA A 52 0.73 -3.00 -4.17
N ALA A 53 0.18 -2.04 -3.42
CA ALA A 53 -0.77 -1.06 -3.95
C ALA A 53 -0.15 -0.20 -5.07
N GLU A 54 1.09 0.25 -4.87
CA GLU A 54 1.87 0.94 -5.91
C GLU A 54 2.02 0.09 -7.18
N SER A 55 2.36 -1.20 -7.04
CA SER A 55 2.46 -2.11 -8.18
C SER A 55 1.13 -2.27 -8.93
N CYS A 56 0.02 -2.42 -8.19
CA CYS A 56 -1.32 -2.48 -8.78
C CYS A 56 -1.68 -1.20 -9.56
N CYS A 57 -1.41 -0.02 -8.98
CA CYS A 57 -1.61 1.26 -9.66
C CYS A 57 -0.80 1.36 -10.96
N ARG A 58 0.45 0.89 -10.96
CA ARG A 58 1.29 0.82 -12.16
C ARG A 58 0.69 -0.07 -13.25
N LEU A 59 0.20 -1.26 -12.88
CA LEU A 59 -0.44 -2.18 -13.81
C LEU A 59 -1.73 -1.58 -14.40
N LEU A 60 -2.56 -0.95 -13.57
CA LEU A 60 -3.79 -0.29 -14.02
C LEU A 60 -3.51 0.92 -14.92
N HIS A 61 -2.46 1.70 -14.60
CA HIS A 61 -2.02 2.81 -15.45
C HIS A 61 -1.57 2.30 -16.81
N TRP A 62 -0.73 1.26 -16.85
CA TRP A 62 -0.30 0.64 -18.11
C TRP A 62 -1.49 0.10 -18.90
N ALA A 63 -2.39 -0.65 -18.25
CA ALA A 63 -3.59 -1.17 -18.91
C ALA A 63 -4.48 -0.06 -19.51
N ARG A 64 -4.55 1.12 -18.86
CA ARG A 64 -5.33 2.27 -19.33
C ARG A 64 -4.67 3.05 -20.47
N THR A 65 -3.34 3.16 -20.46
CA THR A 65 -2.59 4.06 -21.36
C THR A 65 -1.89 3.34 -22.50
N GLY A 66 -1.63 2.03 -22.36
CA GLY A 66 -0.79 1.26 -23.26
C GLY A 66 0.71 1.49 -23.06
N GLU A 67 1.12 2.43 -22.21
CA GLU A 67 2.52 2.77 -21.95
C GLU A 67 3.09 1.94 -20.78
N PRO A 68 4.06 1.04 -21.01
CA PRO A 68 4.72 0.33 -19.93
C PRO A 68 5.53 1.33 -19.09
N ASN A 69 5.21 1.45 -17.80
CA ASN A 69 5.95 2.33 -16.90
C ASN A 69 7.02 1.53 -16.12
N PRO A 70 8.32 1.69 -16.41
CA PRO A 70 9.38 1.05 -15.63
C PRO A 70 9.40 1.58 -14.19
N THR A 71 9.90 0.76 -13.26
CA THR A 71 9.78 0.85 -11.79
C THR A 71 10.23 2.18 -11.14
N GLY A 72 10.75 3.16 -11.89
CA GLY A 72 11.32 4.40 -11.37
C GLY A 72 10.45 5.66 -11.46
N ARG A 73 9.49 5.77 -12.39
CA ARG A 73 8.80 7.06 -12.64
C ARG A 73 7.74 7.41 -11.60
N TRP A 74 7.11 6.41 -10.97
CA TRP A 74 5.99 6.62 -10.04
C TRP A 74 6.40 7.01 -8.61
N ARG A 75 7.61 6.67 -8.15
CA ARG A 75 8.13 7.10 -6.83
C ARG A 75 8.01 8.63 -6.64
N ALA A 76 8.31 9.38 -7.70
CA ALA A 76 8.20 10.83 -7.74
C ALA A 76 6.74 11.35 -7.72
N ASP A 77 5.79 10.54 -8.19
CA ASP A 77 4.36 10.90 -8.21
C ASP A 77 3.67 10.56 -6.88
N VAL A 78 4.09 9.50 -6.17
CA VAL A 78 3.59 9.17 -4.82
C VAL A 78 4.01 10.20 -3.77
N GLU A 79 5.23 10.71 -3.87
CA GLU A 79 5.71 11.80 -3.00
C GLU A 79 4.91 13.11 -3.20
N ARG A 80 4.20 13.25 -4.33
CA ARG A 80 3.28 14.36 -4.60
C ARG A 80 1.85 14.13 -4.09
N LEU A 81 1.51 12.94 -3.60
CA LEU A 81 0.22 12.67 -2.96
C LEU A 81 0.20 13.24 -1.54
N PRO A 82 -0.87 13.93 -1.12
CA PRO A 82 -0.93 14.53 0.21
C PRO A 82 -0.98 13.47 1.32
N GLY A 83 -0.19 13.65 2.39
CA GLY A 83 -0.36 12.93 3.67
C GLY A 83 0.83 12.11 4.17
N ARG A 84 0.60 11.38 5.29
CA ARG A 84 1.63 10.62 6.04
C ARG A 84 2.06 9.31 5.36
N ALA A 85 1.32 8.82 4.36
CA ALA A 85 1.55 7.54 3.70
C ALA A 85 2.92 7.43 3.00
N ALA A 86 3.43 8.52 2.43
CA ALA A 86 4.72 8.54 1.74
C ALA A 86 5.93 8.26 2.68
N ARG A 87 5.82 8.56 3.98
CA ARG A 87 6.93 8.41 4.94
C ARG A 87 7.14 6.97 5.44
N LEU A 88 6.12 6.11 5.33
CA LEU A 88 6.20 4.72 5.79
C LEU A 88 6.88 3.79 4.79
N VAL A 89 6.92 4.16 3.50
CA VAL A 89 7.57 3.38 2.44
C VAL A 89 9.11 3.50 2.53
N ASP A 90 9.64 4.66 2.93
CA ASP A 90 11.10 4.92 2.93
C ASP A 90 11.87 4.29 4.11
N ARG A 91 11.20 3.98 5.23
CA ARG A 91 11.86 3.42 6.43
C ARG A 91 11.99 1.89 6.43
N ALA A 92 11.14 1.16 5.71
CA ALA A 92 11.16 -0.31 5.72
C ALA A 92 12.10 -0.93 4.69
N ASP A 93 12.47 -0.21 3.64
CA ASP A 93 13.46 -0.66 2.64
C ASP A 93 14.92 -0.60 3.16
N ARG A 94 15.16 0.00 4.34
CA ARG A 94 16.52 0.20 4.89
C ARG A 94 16.93 -0.80 5.99
N ARG A 95 16.27 -1.96 6.12
CA ARG A 95 16.69 -3.02 7.06
C ARG A 95 16.72 -4.39 6.39
#